data_AF-A0A803QXA2-F1
#
_entry.id   AF-A0A803QXA2-F1
#
_cell.length_a   1.000
_cell.length_b   1.000
_cell.length_c   1.000
_cell.angle_alpha   90.00
_cell.angle_beta   90.00
_cell.angle_gamma   90.00
#
_symmetry.space_group_name_H-M   'P 1'
#
loop_
_entity.id
_entity.type
_entity.pdbx_description
1 polymer ?
#
loop_
_entity_poly.entity_id
_entity_poly.type
_entity_poly.pdbx_seq_one_letter_code
_entity_poly.pdbx_strand_id
1 'polypeptide(L)'
;MNNVENPIVIEQNYCDQSKKLCKQQGSSSSAVQVSKVSFENIKGTSVTKEAIKLDCSESFPCKDIKMENVHFTYYKNQGHTKAVCQNVEFTRFRDVIPSCDSDTIDHQKPQPQTQPKPQPKTQPKPQPKPQPKPQPQPQPQPKPQPKPQPKPKPRSHPMPRPVPVQKRGVINVDDFGAKGRGQDDTMAFEKAWQKACSSNVPIVLVVPSQNTYLVKPIVFRGPCKSKVTVQIDGTIEAPSNPSDYNGHESNWLMFENINDLVVQGGGTINGNGNSWWKLSCNIDTSLPCKPAPTGLTFSNCNNLVVRDLHVKDCQQMQVMFVNCNTVMAFNLTVTAPGDSPNTDGIHVTRCENMDISNSVIGTGDDCISIVSGSRNVTATDITCGPGHGISIGSLGAGHAEAHVSDIFVRRAKFYETTNGVRIKTWQGGKGDARNIKFQDIEMHNVQNPIIIDQNYCDRRRMVCKQEESTVQVSDVLYQNIKGTSATQVAIMFDCSQSHECENIILQDVELQLPQHRAHAEALCNNVDLTHIGRVTPLCPN
;
A
#
# COMPACT_ATOMS: atom_id res chain seq x y z
N MET A 1 18.31 -5.68 -11.39
CA MET A 1 18.70 -6.86 -10.59
C MET A 1 20.19 -7.08 -10.76
N ASN A 2 21.00 -7.15 -9.72
CA ASN A 2 22.46 -7.33 -9.87
C ASN A 2 22.89 -8.62 -9.17
N ASN A 3 23.70 -9.42 -9.85
CA ASN A 3 24.29 -10.67 -9.37
C ASN A 3 23.23 -11.68 -8.91
N VAL A 4 22.20 -11.89 -9.73
CA VAL A 4 21.15 -12.88 -9.48
C VAL A 4 21.45 -14.18 -10.23
N GLU A 5 21.31 -15.33 -9.57
CA GLU A 5 21.38 -16.64 -10.22
C GLU A 5 20.07 -16.92 -10.98
N ASN A 6 20.17 -17.21 -12.28
CA ASN A 6 19.05 -17.44 -13.21
C ASN A 6 17.90 -16.39 -13.07
N PRO A 7 18.12 -15.12 -13.45
CA PRO A 7 17.19 -14.01 -13.20
C PRO A 7 15.75 -14.18 -13.70
N ILE A 8 15.52 -14.94 -14.78
CA ILE A 8 14.18 -15.24 -15.29
C ILE A 8 14.07 -16.75 -15.47
N VAL A 9 13.14 -17.38 -14.74
CA VAL A 9 12.88 -18.82 -14.84
C VAL A 9 11.38 -19.12 -14.92
N ILE A 10 10.99 -19.95 -15.88
CA ILE A 10 9.77 -20.78 -15.85
C ILE A 10 10.26 -22.22 -15.96
N GLU A 11 9.92 -23.08 -15.01
CA GLU A 11 10.39 -24.46 -15.00
C GLU A 11 9.23 -25.41 -14.70
N GLN A 12 8.53 -25.82 -15.76
CA GLN A 12 7.43 -26.79 -15.65
C GLN A 12 7.95 -28.23 -15.57
N ASN A 13 9.16 -28.49 -16.04
CA ASN A 13 9.79 -29.81 -16.02
C ASN A 13 10.70 -30.00 -14.78
N TYR A 14 10.52 -29.18 -13.74
CA TYR A 14 11.30 -29.28 -12.51
C TYR A 14 11.07 -30.64 -11.84
N CYS A 15 12.17 -31.29 -11.48
CA CYS A 15 12.17 -32.52 -10.71
C CYS A 15 13.18 -32.39 -9.57
N ASP A 16 12.69 -32.49 -8.33
CA ASP A 16 13.52 -32.51 -7.15
C ASP A 16 14.25 -33.87 -7.05
N GLN A 17 15.55 -33.87 -7.37
CA GLN A 17 16.37 -35.08 -7.32
C GLN A 17 16.69 -35.55 -5.90
N SER A 18 16.46 -34.72 -4.88
CA SER A 18 16.66 -35.10 -3.47
C SER A 18 15.56 -36.03 -2.95
N LYS A 19 14.38 -35.99 -3.60
CA LYS A 19 13.26 -36.87 -3.34
C LYS A 19 13.23 -37.90 -4.48
N LYS A 20 13.40 -39.20 -4.19
CA LYS A 20 13.43 -40.30 -5.19
C LYS A 20 12.13 -40.50 -6.03
N LEU A 21 11.27 -39.48 -6.15
CA LEU A 21 9.95 -39.52 -6.79
C LEU A 21 10.03 -39.60 -8.33
N CYS A 22 11.03 -39.01 -8.97
CA CYS A 22 11.07 -38.94 -10.44
C CYS A 22 11.65 -40.19 -11.14
N LYS A 23 12.18 -41.17 -10.40
CA LYS A 23 12.81 -42.37 -11.01
C LYS A 23 11.82 -43.48 -11.39
N GLN A 24 10.52 -43.33 -11.09
CA GLN A 24 9.52 -44.39 -11.30
C GLN A 24 8.46 -44.12 -12.36
N GLN A 25 8.45 -42.96 -13.02
CA GLN A 25 7.55 -42.72 -14.15
C GLN A 25 8.34 -42.07 -15.28
N GLY A 26 8.30 -42.66 -16.47
CA GLY A 26 8.82 -42.01 -17.66
C GLY A 26 8.17 -40.63 -17.79
N SER A 27 9.00 -39.58 -17.81
CA SER A 27 8.67 -38.20 -18.16
C SER A 27 7.21 -37.79 -17.84
N SER A 28 6.86 -37.65 -16.56
CA SER A 28 5.59 -37.02 -16.18
C SER A 28 5.65 -35.54 -16.52
N SER A 29 5.14 -35.17 -17.70
CA SER A 29 5.01 -33.78 -18.14
C SER A 29 4.07 -32.99 -17.20
N SER A 30 4.36 -31.72 -16.94
CA SER A 30 3.49 -30.87 -16.11
C SER A 30 2.09 -30.78 -16.71
N ALA A 31 1.07 -30.93 -15.86
CA ALA A 31 -0.36 -30.79 -16.21
C ALA A 31 -0.89 -29.35 -16.04
N VAL A 32 -0.02 -28.39 -15.71
CA VAL A 32 -0.40 -27.01 -15.39
C VAL A 32 -0.15 -26.12 -16.61
N GLN A 33 -1.16 -25.37 -17.04
CA GLN A 33 -1.00 -24.38 -18.11
C GLN A 33 -0.43 -23.08 -17.55
N VAL A 34 0.76 -22.68 -18.01
CA VAL A 34 1.29 -21.32 -17.78
C VAL A 34 0.88 -20.44 -18.94
N SER A 35 0.18 -19.34 -18.67
CA SER A 35 -0.20 -18.39 -19.73
C SER A 35 -0.29 -16.94 -19.24
N LYS A 36 -0.21 -15.99 -20.17
CA LYS A 36 -0.39 -14.53 -19.93
C LYS A 36 0.63 -13.94 -18.94
N VAL A 37 1.88 -14.39 -19.02
CA VAL A 37 2.99 -13.91 -18.18
C VAL A 37 3.75 -12.83 -18.93
N SER A 38 4.06 -11.70 -18.26
CA SER A 38 4.79 -10.57 -18.85
C SER A 38 6.06 -10.25 -18.08
N PHE A 39 7.20 -10.21 -18.77
CA PHE A 39 8.50 -9.76 -18.28
C PHE A 39 8.88 -8.44 -18.96
N GLU A 40 8.80 -7.32 -18.23
CA GLU A 40 8.97 -5.99 -18.81
C GLU A 40 9.96 -5.13 -18.03
N ASN A 41 10.85 -4.44 -18.75
CA ASN A 41 11.79 -3.46 -18.20
C ASN A 41 12.78 -4.04 -17.16
N ILE A 42 13.19 -5.30 -17.35
CA ILE A 42 14.06 -6.01 -16.39
C ILE A 42 15.51 -5.93 -16.86
N LYS A 43 16.38 -5.23 -16.12
CA LYS A 43 17.80 -5.09 -16.46
C LYS A 43 18.73 -5.51 -15.33
N GLY A 44 19.89 -6.06 -15.66
CA GLY A 44 20.75 -6.60 -14.62
C GLY A 44 22.01 -7.37 -15.00
N THR A 45 22.61 -7.98 -13.97
CA THR A 45 23.70 -8.95 -14.10
C THR A 45 23.30 -10.33 -13.56
N SER A 46 23.66 -11.39 -14.30
CA SER A 46 23.41 -12.79 -13.93
C SER A 46 24.67 -13.45 -13.36
N VAL A 47 24.51 -14.24 -12.28
CA VAL A 47 25.57 -15.08 -11.68
C VAL A 47 25.86 -16.32 -12.53
N THR A 48 24.84 -16.84 -13.19
CA THR A 48 24.93 -17.96 -14.13
C THR A 48 24.98 -17.44 -15.56
N LYS A 49 25.57 -18.23 -16.47
CA LYS A 49 25.53 -17.88 -17.90
C LYS A 49 24.10 -17.91 -18.43
N GLU A 50 23.28 -18.84 -17.97
CA GLU A 50 21.86 -18.93 -18.31
C GLU A 50 21.09 -17.87 -17.53
N ALA A 51 20.78 -16.75 -18.20
CA ALA A 51 20.07 -15.64 -17.55
C ALA A 51 18.55 -15.75 -17.68
N ILE A 52 18.09 -16.46 -18.72
CA ILE A 52 16.67 -16.69 -19.02
C ILE A 52 16.51 -18.20 -19.26
N LYS A 53 15.70 -18.87 -18.46
CA LYS A 53 15.32 -20.28 -18.63
C LYS A 53 13.80 -20.40 -18.67
N LEU A 54 13.23 -20.64 -19.83
CA LEU A 54 11.81 -20.92 -19.99
C LEU A 54 11.66 -22.37 -20.44
N ASP A 55 11.61 -23.28 -19.49
CA ASP A 55 11.52 -24.72 -19.69
C ASP A 55 10.08 -25.18 -19.45
N CYS A 56 9.27 -25.11 -20.50
CA CYS A 56 7.85 -25.44 -20.45
C CYS A 56 7.57 -26.88 -20.91
N SER A 57 6.46 -27.43 -20.44
CA SER A 57 5.98 -28.77 -20.74
C SER A 57 5.62 -28.91 -22.22
N GLU A 58 5.98 -30.01 -22.86
CA GLU A 58 5.55 -30.31 -24.23
C GLU A 58 4.02 -30.50 -24.32
N SER A 59 3.42 -31.11 -23.30
CA SER A 59 1.98 -31.36 -23.24
C SER A 59 1.16 -30.11 -22.95
N PHE A 60 1.75 -29.14 -22.23
CA PHE A 60 1.12 -27.88 -21.83
C PHE A 60 2.10 -26.71 -22.02
N PRO A 61 2.40 -26.32 -23.28
CA PRO A 61 3.38 -25.27 -23.58
C PRO A 61 2.94 -23.94 -22.97
N CYS A 62 3.91 -23.10 -22.61
CA CYS A 62 3.64 -21.75 -22.11
C CYS A 62 3.03 -20.89 -23.20
N LYS A 63 1.90 -20.22 -22.93
CA LYS A 63 1.17 -19.40 -23.91
C LYS A 63 1.12 -17.94 -23.52
N ASP A 64 0.92 -17.05 -24.50
CA ASP A 64 0.76 -15.62 -24.26
C ASP A 64 1.90 -14.98 -23.46
N ILE A 65 3.15 -15.42 -23.66
CA ILE A 65 4.30 -14.87 -22.95
C ILE A 65 4.74 -13.56 -23.61
N LYS A 66 4.89 -12.51 -22.80
CA LYS A 66 5.43 -11.22 -23.24
C LYS A 66 6.80 -10.97 -22.60
N MET A 67 7.78 -10.59 -23.41
CA MET A 67 9.08 -10.11 -22.96
C MET A 67 9.44 -8.80 -23.68
N GLU A 68 9.66 -7.73 -22.93
CA GLU A 68 9.99 -6.41 -23.49
C GLU A 68 11.04 -5.67 -22.66
N ASN A 69 12.09 -5.17 -23.31
CA ASN A 69 13.16 -4.37 -22.67
C ASN A 69 13.82 -5.12 -21.50
N VAL A 70 14.26 -6.36 -21.76
CA VAL A 70 14.86 -7.27 -20.78
C VAL A 70 16.34 -7.47 -21.09
N HIS A 71 17.26 -6.97 -20.26
CA HIS A 71 18.70 -6.99 -20.54
C HIS A 71 19.52 -7.55 -19.38
N PHE A 72 20.22 -8.67 -19.62
CA PHE A 72 21.16 -9.25 -18.68
C PHE A 72 22.57 -9.34 -19.27
N THR A 73 23.55 -9.20 -18.39
CA THR A 73 24.98 -9.41 -18.70
C THR A 73 25.61 -10.34 -17.67
N TYR A 74 26.66 -11.08 -18.06
CA TYR A 74 27.25 -12.05 -17.15
C TYR A 74 28.21 -11.37 -16.18
N TYR A 75 27.98 -11.52 -14.87
CA TYR A 75 28.66 -10.71 -13.86
C TYR A 75 30.19 -10.92 -13.80
N LYS A 76 30.68 -12.09 -14.23
CA LYS A 76 32.03 -12.55 -13.88
C LYS A 76 33.12 -12.33 -14.93
N ASN A 77 32.90 -11.60 -16.03
CA ASN A 77 33.95 -11.18 -17.00
C ASN A 77 33.40 -10.36 -18.21
N GLN A 78 32.30 -9.60 -18.07
CA GLN A 78 31.59 -9.00 -19.23
C GLN A 78 31.25 -10.04 -20.33
N GLY A 79 31.01 -11.29 -19.94
CA GLY A 79 30.63 -12.35 -20.87
C GLY A 79 29.18 -12.20 -21.35
N HIS A 80 28.85 -12.91 -22.42
CA HIS A 80 27.47 -13.04 -22.88
C HIS A 80 26.69 -14.00 -21.97
N THR A 81 25.50 -13.59 -21.58
CA THR A 81 24.47 -14.46 -21.01
C THR A 81 23.81 -15.27 -22.12
N LYS A 82 23.12 -16.35 -21.76
CA LYS A 82 22.38 -17.26 -22.64
C LYS A 82 20.91 -17.29 -22.20
N ALA A 83 20.01 -17.45 -23.16
CA ALA A 83 18.62 -17.82 -22.91
C ALA A 83 18.39 -19.27 -23.37
N VAL A 84 17.60 -20.04 -22.62
CA VAL A 84 17.09 -21.36 -23.00
C VAL A 84 15.59 -21.28 -22.93
N CYS A 85 14.91 -21.52 -24.06
CA CYS A 85 13.47 -21.40 -24.17
C CYS A 85 12.93 -22.63 -24.90
N GLN A 86 12.04 -23.39 -24.25
CA GLN A 86 11.49 -24.66 -24.71
C GLN A 86 9.98 -24.64 -24.50
N ASN A 87 9.22 -24.99 -25.55
CA ASN A 87 7.75 -25.06 -25.52
C ASN A 87 7.06 -23.76 -25.06
N VAL A 88 7.57 -22.61 -25.53
CA VAL A 88 7.06 -21.28 -25.18
C VAL A 88 6.55 -20.56 -26.42
N GLU A 89 5.33 -20.04 -26.33
CA GLU A 89 4.72 -19.16 -27.32
C GLU A 89 4.73 -17.72 -26.82
N PHE A 90 5.43 -16.85 -27.56
CA PHE A 90 5.50 -15.43 -27.24
C PHE A 90 4.45 -14.63 -28.02
N THR A 91 3.63 -13.84 -27.33
CA THR A 91 2.76 -12.83 -27.96
C THR A 91 3.51 -11.54 -28.28
N ARG A 92 4.61 -11.26 -27.56
CA ARG A 92 5.47 -10.10 -27.82
C ARG A 92 6.87 -10.35 -27.27
N PHE A 93 7.88 -10.27 -28.13
CA PHE A 93 9.29 -10.44 -27.75
C PHE A 93 10.12 -9.31 -28.38
N ARG A 94 10.51 -8.32 -27.58
CA ARG A 94 11.17 -7.10 -28.08
C ARG A 94 12.29 -6.65 -27.16
N ASP A 95 13.46 -6.38 -27.73
CA ASP A 95 14.60 -5.83 -26.98
C ASP A 95 14.97 -6.70 -25.76
N VAL A 96 15.27 -7.97 -26.04
CA VAL A 96 15.62 -8.98 -25.02
C VAL A 96 17.05 -9.47 -25.25
N ILE A 97 17.89 -9.38 -24.23
CA ILE A 97 19.29 -9.80 -24.22
C ILE A 97 19.53 -10.60 -22.93
N PRO A 98 19.92 -11.88 -22.98
CA PRO A 98 20.13 -12.68 -24.18
C PRO A 98 18.80 -13.08 -24.85
N SER A 99 18.78 -13.16 -26.17
CA SER A 99 17.58 -13.62 -26.90
C SER A 99 17.44 -15.15 -26.82
N CYS A 100 16.22 -15.67 -26.82
CA CYS A 100 15.98 -17.09 -27.08
C CYS A 100 16.50 -17.42 -28.49
N ASP A 101 17.37 -18.42 -28.66
CA ASP A 101 17.87 -18.84 -29.96
C ASP A 101 16.75 -19.53 -30.77
N SER A 102 16.57 -19.08 -32.01
CA SER A 102 15.55 -19.49 -32.96
C SER A 102 16.02 -20.65 -33.84
N ASP A 103 15.41 -21.83 -33.70
CA ASP A 103 15.57 -22.95 -34.65
C ASP A 103 14.25 -23.52 -35.20
N THR A 104 13.10 -22.83 -35.03
CA THR A 104 11.80 -23.34 -35.49
C THR A 104 10.85 -22.28 -36.06
N ILE A 105 11.26 -21.47 -37.05
CA ILE A 105 10.32 -20.80 -37.97
C ILE A 105 10.91 -20.82 -39.39
N ASP A 106 10.41 -21.73 -40.22
CA ASP A 106 10.62 -21.78 -41.66
C ASP A 106 9.69 -20.74 -42.34
N HIS A 107 10.26 -19.76 -43.05
CA HIS A 107 9.76 -19.29 -44.34
C HIS A 107 10.79 -18.37 -45.05
N GLN A 108 11.29 -18.90 -46.17
CA GLN A 108 11.69 -18.23 -47.42
C GLN A 108 12.77 -17.11 -47.43
N LYS A 109 13.92 -17.50 -48.02
CA LYS A 109 15.03 -16.72 -48.60
C LYS A 109 14.61 -15.41 -49.32
N PRO A 110 15.47 -14.36 -49.35
CA PRO A 110 16.65 -14.39 -50.24
C PRO A 110 17.98 -13.87 -49.65
N GLN A 111 19.06 -14.51 -50.11
CA GLN A 111 20.49 -14.13 -50.07
C GLN A 111 20.80 -13.08 -51.18
N PRO A 112 22.04 -12.52 -51.36
CA PRO A 112 23.32 -12.81 -50.67
C PRO A 112 24.19 -11.58 -50.28
N GLN A 113 25.28 -11.93 -49.60
CA GLN A 113 26.36 -11.16 -48.99
C GLN A 113 27.31 -10.43 -49.97
N THR A 114 28.19 -9.57 -49.42
CA THR A 114 29.66 -9.76 -49.54
C THR A 114 30.44 -8.99 -48.46
N GLN A 115 31.31 -9.71 -47.75
CA GLN A 115 32.43 -9.19 -46.96
C GLN A 115 33.68 -9.01 -47.86
N PRO A 116 34.70 -8.27 -47.39
CA PRO A 116 36.00 -8.94 -47.22
C PRO A 116 36.76 -8.56 -45.93
N LYS A 117 37.56 -9.52 -45.45
CA LYS A 117 38.67 -9.44 -44.47
C LYS A 117 39.92 -10.04 -45.17
N PRO A 118 41.17 -10.09 -44.62
CA PRO A 118 41.83 -9.34 -43.55
C PRO A 118 43.35 -8.99 -43.78
N GLN A 119 43.99 -8.40 -42.75
CA GLN A 119 45.42 -8.49 -42.29
C GLN A 119 46.50 -7.53 -42.85
N PRO A 120 47.67 -7.29 -42.16
CA PRO A 120 48.20 -7.87 -40.90
C PRO A 120 48.79 -6.86 -39.85
N LYS A 121 49.20 -7.39 -38.68
CA LYS A 121 49.80 -6.73 -37.50
C LYS A 121 51.30 -6.43 -37.64
N THR A 122 51.78 -5.35 -36.99
CA THR A 122 53.20 -5.14 -36.62
C THR A 122 53.35 -4.64 -35.17
N GLN A 123 54.38 -5.14 -34.49
CA GLN A 123 54.79 -4.91 -33.09
C GLN A 123 55.57 -3.59 -32.87
N PRO A 124 55.84 -3.17 -31.61
CA PRO A 124 56.06 -1.77 -31.20
C PRO A 124 57.53 -1.32 -31.10
N LYS A 125 57.76 0.00 -31.15
CA LYS A 125 59.03 0.70 -30.81
C LYS A 125 58.78 1.82 -29.77
N PRO A 126 59.81 2.32 -29.04
CA PRO A 126 59.71 2.78 -27.65
C PRO A 126 59.32 4.26 -27.50
N GLN A 127 58.79 4.58 -26.32
CA GLN A 127 58.45 5.93 -25.85
C GLN A 127 59.66 6.88 -25.76
N PRO A 128 59.50 8.15 -26.19
CA PRO A 128 60.32 9.27 -25.72
C PRO A 128 59.71 9.96 -24.50
N LYS A 129 60.60 10.46 -23.62
CA LYS A 129 60.34 11.20 -22.37
C LYS A 129 59.45 12.46 -22.55
N PRO A 130 58.76 12.91 -21.48
CA PRO A 130 57.98 14.15 -21.51
C PRO A 130 58.85 15.41 -21.47
N GLN A 131 58.57 16.36 -22.36
CA GLN A 131 59.11 17.73 -22.36
C GLN A 131 58.10 18.74 -21.77
N PRO A 132 58.56 19.91 -21.31
CA PRO A 132 57.86 20.72 -20.30
C PRO A 132 56.71 21.58 -20.85
N LYS A 133 55.74 21.85 -19.96
CA LYS A 133 54.54 22.67 -20.20
C LYS A 133 54.88 24.10 -20.68
N PRO A 134 54.21 24.60 -21.74
CA PRO A 134 54.23 26.02 -22.09
C PRO A 134 53.40 26.87 -21.10
N GLN A 135 53.88 28.09 -20.84
CA GLN A 135 53.20 29.13 -20.04
C GLN A 135 51.90 29.64 -20.73
N PRO A 136 50.94 30.19 -19.95
CA PRO A 136 49.68 30.68 -20.48
C PRO A 136 49.85 31.99 -21.26
N GLN A 137 49.24 32.08 -22.45
CA GLN A 137 49.09 33.32 -23.20
C GLN A 137 47.97 34.21 -22.61
N PRO A 138 48.01 35.54 -22.83
CA PRO A 138 47.01 36.47 -22.32
C PRO A 138 45.63 36.25 -22.97
N GLN A 139 44.57 36.34 -22.16
CA GLN A 139 43.18 36.24 -22.62
C GLN A 139 42.79 37.41 -23.55
N PRO A 140 42.06 37.15 -24.65
CA PRO A 140 41.42 38.21 -25.43
C PRO A 140 40.24 38.82 -24.67
N GLN A 141 40.07 40.15 -24.77
CA GLN A 141 38.91 40.86 -24.23
C GLN A 141 37.59 40.38 -24.87
N PRO A 142 36.46 40.43 -24.12
CA PRO A 142 35.16 39.98 -24.63
C PRO A 142 34.63 40.92 -25.71
N LYS A 143 34.17 40.35 -26.84
CA LYS A 143 33.35 41.07 -27.83
C LYS A 143 31.96 41.41 -27.23
N PRO A 144 31.35 42.54 -27.61
CA PRO A 144 29.99 42.88 -27.19
C PRO A 144 28.98 41.83 -27.63
N GLN A 145 28.09 41.41 -26.72
CA GLN A 145 27.00 40.50 -27.01
C GLN A 145 25.99 41.11 -28.01
N PRO A 146 25.44 40.32 -28.96
CA PRO A 146 24.32 40.75 -29.78
C PRO A 146 23.06 40.93 -28.93
N LYS A 147 22.28 41.97 -29.22
CA LYS A 147 20.94 42.17 -28.62
C LYS A 147 20.03 40.95 -28.91
N PRO A 148 19.15 40.55 -27.98
CA PRO A 148 18.24 39.42 -28.19
C PRO A 148 17.31 39.66 -29.38
N GLN A 149 17.24 38.71 -30.32
CA GLN A 149 16.20 38.68 -31.33
C GLN A 149 14.84 38.29 -30.70
N PRO A 150 13.72 38.84 -31.17
CA PRO A 150 12.40 38.44 -30.72
C PRO A 150 12.13 36.96 -31.03
N LYS A 151 11.63 36.20 -30.05
CA LYS A 151 11.15 34.82 -30.24
C LYS A 151 10.08 34.77 -31.35
N PRO A 152 10.07 33.73 -32.22
CA PRO A 152 8.97 33.50 -33.15
C PRO A 152 7.66 33.29 -32.38
N LYS A 153 6.58 33.93 -32.83
CA LYS A 153 5.23 33.69 -32.30
C LYS A 153 4.85 32.22 -32.50
N PRO A 154 4.25 31.55 -31.49
CA PRO A 154 3.75 30.18 -31.64
C PRO A 154 2.68 30.11 -32.72
N ARG A 155 2.74 29.09 -33.59
CA ARG A 155 1.60 28.73 -34.45
C ARG A 155 0.44 28.28 -33.55
N SER A 156 -0.73 28.86 -33.77
CA SER A 156 -1.97 28.52 -33.08
C SER A 156 -2.36 27.06 -33.37
N HIS A 157 -2.13 26.17 -32.41
CA HIS A 157 -2.87 24.91 -32.36
C HIS A 157 -4.37 25.23 -32.19
N PRO A 158 -5.29 24.51 -32.86
CA PRO A 158 -6.70 24.66 -32.58
C PRO A 158 -6.94 24.39 -31.10
N MET A 159 -7.55 25.36 -30.42
CA MET A 159 -7.95 25.22 -29.02
C MET A 159 -8.73 23.91 -28.85
N PRO A 160 -8.48 23.15 -27.78
CA PRO A 160 -9.44 22.14 -27.33
C PRO A 160 -10.82 22.82 -27.25
N ARG A 161 -11.84 22.20 -27.83
CA ARG A 161 -13.23 22.63 -27.62
C ARG A 161 -13.41 22.89 -26.12
N PRO A 162 -13.96 24.04 -25.69
CA PRO A 162 -14.28 24.23 -24.29
C PRO A 162 -15.16 23.07 -23.85
N VAL A 163 -14.67 22.29 -22.88
CA VAL A 163 -15.51 21.34 -22.15
C VAL A 163 -16.70 22.17 -21.66
N PRO A 164 -17.95 21.75 -21.92
CA PRO A 164 -19.11 22.50 -21.43
C PRO A 164 -18.92 22.75 -19.94
N VAL A 165 -18.91 24.01 -19.51
CA VAL A 165 -18.90 24.36 -18.09
C VAL A 165 -20.18 23.75 -17.52
N GLN A 166 -20.06 22.59 -16.87
CA GLN A 166 -21.17 21.99 -16.16
C GLN A 166 -21.64 23.03 -15.14
N LYS A 167 -22.88 23.50 -15.29
CA LYS A 167 -23.51 24.35 -14.27
C LYS A 167 -23.49 23.55 -12.97
N ARG A 168 -22.76 24.05 -11.98
CA ARG A 168 -22.74 23.51 -10.61
C ARG A 168 -23.59 24.41 -9.73
N GLY A 169 -24.45 23.81 -8.90
CA GLY A 169 -25.19 24.54 -7.88
C GLY A 169 -24.40 24.60 -6.57
N VAL A 170 -24.67 25.61 -5.76
CA VAL A 170 -24.13 25.75 -4.41
C VAL A 170 -25.29 25.78 -3.43
N ILE A 171 -25.19 25.04 -2.33
CA ILE A 171 -26.16 24.98 -1.25
C ILE A 171 -25.39 25.23 0.05
N ASN A 172 -25.73 26.25 0.81
CA ASN A 172 -25.13 26.51 2.13
C ASN A 172 -26.06 25.98 3.22
N VAL A 173 -25.53 25.28 4.23
CA VAL A 173 -26.32 24.82 5.39
C VAL A 173 -27.01 25.97 6.14
N ASP A 174 -26.43 27.17 6.13
CA ASP A 174 -27.01 28.37 6.76
C ASP A 174 -28.34 28.78 6.10
N ASP A 175 -28.49 28.57 4.79
CA ASP A 175 -29.73 28.86 4.04
C ASP A 175 -30.89 27.95 4.48
N PHE A 176 -30.58 26.87 5.21
CA PHE A 176 -31.54 25.90 5.76
C PHE A 176 -31.75 26.06 7.27
N GLY A 177 -31.21 27.14 7.84
CA GLY A 177 -31.41 27.52 9.23
C GLY A 177 -30.34 27.02 10.19
N ALA A 178 -29.20 26.53 9.69
CA ALA A 178 -28.04 26.27 10.54
C ALA A 178 -27.54 27.60 11.11
N LYS A 179 -27.27 27.65 12.42
CA LYS A 179 -26.85 28.87 13.12
C LYS A 179 -25.47 28.73 13.74
N GLY A 180 -25.04 27.50 14.01
CA GLY A 180 -23.88 27.23 14.85
C GLY A 180 -24.07 27.69 16.29
N ARG A 181 -22.94 27.89 16.99
CA ARG A 181 -22.89 28.44 18.37
C ARG A 181 -23.56 27.53 19.41
N GLY A 182 -23.43 26.21 19.25
CA GLY A 182 -23.88 25.22 20.22
C GLY A 182 -25.38 24.91 20.19
N GLN A 183 -26.14 25.43 19.21
CA GLN A 183 -27.51 24.98 18.95
C GLN A 183 -27.51 23.74 18.04
N ASP A 184 -28.49 22.87 18.22
CA ASP A 184 -28.66 21.67 17.39
C ASP A 184 -29.05 22.05 15.94
N ASP A 185 -28.09 21.90 15.03
CA ASP A 185 -28.21 22.24 13.60
C ASP A 185 -28.56 21.04 12.73
N THR A 186 -28.84 19.87 13.32
CA THR A 186 -29.02 18.59 12.61
C THR A 186 -30.09 18.67 11.51
N MET A 187 -31.24 19.28 11.82
CA MET A 187 -32.35 19.41 10.86
C MET A 187 -32.00 20.33 9.67
N ALA A 188 -31.12 21.32 9.87
CA ALA A 188 -30.67 22.17 8.77
C ALA A 188 -29.74 21.40 7.82
N PHE A 189 -28.81 20.61 8.37
CA PHE A 189 -27.96 19.71 7.60
C PHE A 189 -28.77 18.67 6.83
N GLU A 190 -29.79 18.08 7.45
CA GLU A 190 -30.68 17.11 6.79
C GLU A 190 -31.40 17.72 5.57
N LYS A 191 -32.00 18.90 5.74
CA LYS A 191 -32.71 19.59 4.65
C LYS A 191 -31.77 20.01 3.52
N ALA A 192 -30.60 20.54 3.87
CA ALA A 192 -29.59 20.94 2.89
C ALA A 192 -29.09 19.72 2.08
N TRP A 193 -28.85 18.58 2.76
CA TRP A 193 -28.48 17.33 2.10
C TRP A 193 -29.57 16.81 1.17
N GLN A 194 -30.84 16.76 1.63
CA GLN A 194 -31.96 16.31 0.79
C GLN A 194 -32.08 17.16 -0.49
N LYS A 195 -31.87 18.47 -0.38
CA LYS A 195 -31.86 19.36 -1.54
C LYS A 195 -30.68 19.10 -2.47
N ALA A 196 -29.48 18.89 -1.91
CA ALA A 196 -28.28 18.59 -2.69
C ALA A 196 -28.40 17.27 -3.45
N CYS A 197 -28.77 16.20 -2.74
CA CYS A 197 -28.81 14.83 -3.26
C CYS A 197 -29.94 14.62 -4.29
N SER A 198 -31.03 15.40 -4.21
CA SER A 198 -32.14 15.36 -5.18
C SER A 198 -31.94 16.21 -6.43
N SER A 199 -30.81 16.94 -6.54
CA SER A 199 -30.49 17.80 -7.68
C SER A 199 -30.08 17.00 -8.93
N ASN A 200 -30.58 17.39 -10.10
CA ASN A 200 -30.18 16.83 -11.39
C ASN A 200 -28.88 17.45 -11.95
N VAL A 201 -28.30 18.43 -11.26
CA VAL A 201 -27.00 19.03 -11.61
C VAL A 201 -26.05 18.90 -10.42
N PRO A 202 -24.73 18.76 -10.65
CA PRO A 202 -23.78 18.61 -9.55
C PRO A 202 -23.87 19.75 -8.53
N ILE A 203 -23.84 19.41 -7.24
CA ILE A 203 -23.98 20.36 -6.13
C ILE A 203 -22.72 20.40 -5.28
N VAL A 204 -22.35 21.60 -4.85
CA VAL A 204 -21.44 21.83 -3.71
C VAL A 204 -22.30 22.19 -2.49
N LEU A 205 -22.37 21.29 -1.50
CA LEU A 205 -22.97 21.54 -0.20
C LEU A 205 -21.90 22.14 0.73
N VAL A 206 -22.09 23.37 1.20
CA VAL A 206 -21.09 24.15 1.92
C VAL A 206 -21.44 24.20 3.41
N VAL A 207 -20.44 23.89 4.25
CA VAL A 207 -20.39 24.18 5.69
C VAL A 207 -19.35 25.28 5.88
N PRO A 208 -19.75 26.54 6.10
CA PRO A 208 -18.86 27.69 5.99
C PRO A 208 -17.90 27.83 7.18
N SER A 209 -16.74 28.45 6.92
CA SER A 209 -15.60 28.53 7.86
C SER A 209 -15.82 29.33 9.15
N GLN A 210 -16.92 30.08 9.24
CA GLN A 210 -17.13 31.06 10.30
C GLN A 210 -17.77 30.46 11.56
N ASN A 211 -18.23 29.22 11.52
CA ASN A 211 -19.07 28.64 12.54
C ASN A 211 -18.64 27.22 12.96
N THR A 212 -19.02 26.89 14.19
CA THR A 212 -19.06 25.53 14.72
C THR A 212 -20.52 25.10 14.82
N TYR A 213 -20.87 24.03 14.13
CA TYR A 213 -22.23 23.49 14.03
C TYR A 213 -22.35 22.25 14.91
N LEU A 214 -23.25 22.29 15.89
CA LEU A 214 -23.53 21.11 16.71
C LEU A 214 -24.50 20.22 15.93
N VAL A 215 -24.04 19.04 15.54
CA VAL A 215 -24.83 18.08 14.75
C VAL A 215 -24.94 16.79 15.54
N LYS A 216 -26.17 16.37 15.86
CA LYS A 216 -26.48 15.06 16.45
C LYS A 216 -26.28 13.95 15.41
N PRO A 217 -26.34 12.66 15.80
CA PRO A 217 -26.22 11.57 14.84
C PRO A 217 -27.11 11.75 13.61
N ILE A 218 -26.50 11.64 12.43
CA ILE A 218 -27.16 11.88 11.15
C ILE A 218 -26.62 10.94 10.08
N VAL A 219 -27.53 10.47 9.22
CA VAL A 219 -27.20 9.67 8.05
C VAL A 219 -27.57 10.43 6.79
N PHE A 220 -26.56 10.85 6.03
CA PHE A 220 -26.67 11.41 4.69
C PHE A 220 -26.86 10.26 3.69
N ARG A 221 -28.13 9.93 3.39
CA ARG A 221 -28.48 8.80 2.51
C ARG A 221 -28.55 9.21 1.04
N GLY A 222 -28.03 8.34 0.18
CA GLY A 222 -28.28 8.31 -1.26
C GLY A 222 -29.40 7.33 -1.64
N PRO A 223 -29.50 6.95 -2.94
CA PRO A 223 -28.65 7.40 -4.04
C PRO A 223 -28.94 8.86 -4.42
N CYS A 224 -27.88 9.61 -4.73
CA CYS A 224 -28.03 10.98 -5.24
C CYS A 224 -28.19 11.00 -6.77
N LYS A 225 -28.99 11.93 -7.28
CA LYS A 225 -29.27 12.03 -8.73
C LYS A 225 -28.10 12.57 -9.55
N SER A 226 -27.15 13.23 -8.90
CA SER A 226 -25.92 13.74 -9.49
C SER A 226 -24.82 13.83 -8.44
N LYS A 227 -23.59 14.11 -8.89
CA LYS A 227 -22.41 14.28 -8.03
C LYS A 227 -22.64 15.34 -6.95
N VAL A 228 -22.34 14.97 -5.71
CA VAL A 228 -22.34 15.89 -4.57
C VAL A 228 -20.91 16.09 -4.07
N THR A 229 -20.52 17.34 -3.85
CA THR A 229 -19.31 17.72 -3.13
C THR A 229 -19.71 18.36 -1.81
N VAL A 230 -19.34 17.75 -0.69
CA VAL A 230 -19.50 18.34 0.64
C VAL A 230 -18.22 19.13 0.94
N GLN A 231 -18.35 20.45 0.97
CA GLN A 231 -17.31 21.42 1.25
C GLN A 231 -17.42 21.86 2.72
N ILE A 232 -16.64 21.22 3.59
CA ILE A 232 -16.51 21.51 5.01
C ILE A 232 -15.35 22.49 5.21
N ASP A 233 -15.65 23.77 5.23
CA ASP A 233 -14.68 24.84 5.55
C ASP A 233 -14.69 25.19 7.05
N GLY A 234 -15.82 24.95 7.75
CA GLY A 234 -16.01 25.21 9.17
C GLY A 234 -15.80 24.01 10.08
N THR A 235 -16.41 24.03 11.26
CA THR A 235 -16.37 22.90 12.21
C THR A 235 -17.74 22.25 12.33
N ILE A 236 -17.80 20.93 12.18
CA ILE A 236 -18.95 20.10 12.61
C ILE A 236 -18.55 19.46 13.93
N GLU A 237 -19.36 19.66 14.97
CA GLU A 237 -19.08 19.20 16.34
C GLU A 237 -20.18 18.29 16.84
N ALA A 238 -19.79 17.21 17.53
CA ALA A 238 -20.71 16.23 18.08
C ALA A 238 -21.20 16.64 19.47
N PRO A 239 -22.41 16.21 19.87
CA PRO A 239 -22.84 16.32 21.25
C PRO A 239 -21.93 15.49 22.16
N SER A 240 -21.57 16.05 23.32
CA SER A 240 -20.75 15.39 24.34
C SER A 240 -21.52 14.43 25.23
N ASN A 241 -22.86 14.52 25.25
CA ASN A 241 -23.70 13.71 26.12
C ASN A 241 -24.10 12.40 25.40
N PRO A 242 -23.71 11.22 25.92
CA PRO A 242 -24.10 9.94 25.31
C PRO A 242 -25.60 9.76 25.10
N SER A 243 -26.46 10.39 25.90
CA SER A 243 -27.92 10.31 25.73
C SER A 243 -28.43 10.96 24.43
N ASP A 244 -27.65 11.85 23.80
CA ASP A 244 -27.99 12.42 22.48
C ASP A 244 -27.84 11.41 21.33
N TYR A 245 -27.32 10.20 21.61
CA TYR A 245 -27.10 9.12 20.64
C TYR A 245 -28.07 7.94 20.82
N ASN A 246 -29.07 8.07 21.68
CA ASN A 246 -30.07 7.00 21.88
C ASN A 246 -30.73 6.63 20.53
N GLY A 247 -30.64 5.36 20.13
CA GLY A 247 -31.09 4.85 18.83
C GLY A 247 -30.08 4.94 17.68
N HIS A 248 -28.90 5.51 17.94
CA HIS A 248 -27.80 5.71 16.97
C HIS A 248 -26.44 5.39 17.58
N GLU A 249 -26.34 4.28 18.32
CA GLU A 249 -25.19 3.96 19.17
C GLU A 249 -23.92 3.61 18.38
N SER A 250 -24.04 3.30 17.08
CA SER A 250 -22.91 2.83 16.26
C SER A 250 -22.22 3.91 15.44
N ASN A 251 -22.88 5.03 15.10
CA ASN A 251 -22.34 6.03 14.17
C ASN A 251 -22.81 7.44 14.53
N TRP A 252 -21.93 8.43 14.35
CA TRP A 252 -22.26 9.85 14.46
C TRP A 252 -22.58 10.47 13.09
N LEU A 253 -21.57 10.73 12.24
CA LEU A 253 -21.76 11.25 10.88
C LEU A 253 -21.60 10.12 9.87
N MET A 254 -22.65 9.80 9.14
CA MET A 254 -22.62 8.70 8.17
C MET A 254 -23.06 9.14 6.77
N PHE A 255 -22.26 8.81 5.77
CA PHE A 255 -22.63 8.87 4.35
C PHE A 255 -22.93 7.45 3.87
N GLU A 256 -24.11 7.23 3.31
CA GLU A 256 -24.57 5.88 3.01
C GLU A 256 -25.19 5.77 1.62
N ASN A 257 -24.78 4.75 0.85
CA ASN A 257 -25.33 4.39 -0.46
C ASN A 257 -25.19 5.52 -1.52
N ILE A 258 -23.99 6.09 -1.66
CA ILE A 258 -23.74 7.24 -2.56
C ILE A 258 -22.62 6.91 -3.55
N ASN A 259 -22.87 7.16 -4.83
CA ASN A 259 -21.83 7.14 -5.86
C ASN A 259 -21.39 8.58 -6.19
N ASP A 260 -20.12 8.74 -6.59
CA ASP A 260 -19.55 10.03 -7.03
C ASP A 260 -19.55 11.11 -5.94
N LEU A 261 -19.21 10.76 -4.70
CA LEU A 261 -19.14 11.67 -3.56
C LEU A 261 -17.73 12.27 -3.41
N VAL A 262 -17.66 13.57 -3.09
CA VAL A 262 -16.43 14.22 -2.60
C VAL A 262 -16.73 14.86 -1.25
N VAL A 263 -15.91 14.61 -0.24
CA VAL A 263 -15.94 15.31 1.06
C VAL A 263 -14.58 15.98 1.28
N GLN A 264 -14.59 17.30 1.43
CA GLN A 264 -13.36 18.11 1.45
C GLN A 264 -13.56 19.44 2.20
N GLY A 265 -12.50 20.24 2.38
CA GLY A 265 -12.65 21.70 2.60
C GLY A 265 -11.74 22.34 3.64
N GLY A 266 -10.84 21.56 4.24
CA GLY A 266 -9.87 22.02 5.24
C GLY A 266 -10.49 22.26 6.62
N GLY A 267 -11.81 22.08 6.78
CA GLY A 267 -12.52 22.21 8.04
C GLY A 267 -12.33 21.02 8.97
N THR A 268 -13.02 21.09 10.12
CA THR A 268 -12.86 20.15 11.23
C THR A 268 -14.13 19.34 11.48
N ILE A 269 -13.98 18.05 11.72
CA ILE A 269 -14.99 17.17 12.31
C ILE A 269 -14.51 16.84 13.72
N ASN A 270 -15.20 17.39 14.74
CA ASN A 270 -14.85 17.23 16.15
C ASN A 270 -15.86 16.31 16.85
N GLY A 271 -15.44 15.11 17.22
CA GLY A 271 -16.30 14.12 17.86
C GLY A 271 -16.53 14.32 19.36
N ASN A 272 -15.77 15.19 20.04
CA ASN A 272 -16.02 15.50 21.45
C ASN A 272 -16.13 14.25 22.38
N GLY A 273 -15.26 13.27 22.14
CA GLY A 273 -15.36 11.89 22.62
C GLY A 273 -15.02 11.64 24.09
N ASN A 274 -14.51 12.63 24.82
CA ASN A 274 -14.01 12.45 26.20
C ASN A 274 -15.00 11.79 27.15
N SER A 275 -16.29 12.12 27.07
CA SER A 275 -17.32 11.49 27.89
C SER A 275 -17.45 9.98 27.62
N TRP A 276 -17.25 9.56 26.37
CA TRP A 276 -17.31 8.16 25.97
C TRP A 276 -16.09 7.38 26.45
N TRP A 277 -14.90 7.97 26.35
CA TRP A 277 -13.65 7.35 26.80
C TRP A 277 -13.69 7.04 28.31
N LYS A 278 -14.24 7.95 29.12
CA LYS A 278 -14.44 7.75 30.57
C LYS A 278 -15.41 6.62 30.92
N LEU A 279 -16.29 6.24 29.99
CA LEU A 279 -17.26 5.18 30.17
C LEU A 279 -16.78 3.83 29.58
N SER A 280 -15.57 3.80 29.00
CA SER A 280 -15.04 2.61 28.36
C SER A 280 -14.51 1.60 29.35
N CYS A 281 -14.86 0.32 29.15
CA CYS A 281 -14.30 -0.78 29.93
C CYS A 281 -12.79 -0.99 29.70
N ASN A 282 -12.22 -0.37 28.65
CA ASN A 282 -10.78 -0.38 28.39
C ASN A 282 -10.01 0.62 29.28
N ILE A 283 -10.72 1.57 29.90
CA ILE A 283 -10.20 2.50 30.90
C ILE A 283 -10.54 2.02 32.30
N ASP A 284 -11.79 1.61 32.53
CA ASP A 284 -12.23 1.05 33.82
C ASP A 284 -12.87 -0.32 33.62
N THR A 285 -12.15 -1.39 33.97
CA THR A 285 -12.61 -2.77 33.80
C THR A 285 -13.83 -3.14 34.66
N SER A 286 -14.23 -2.29 35.62
CA SER A 286 -15.47 -2.48 36.38
C SER A 286 -16.72 -2.07 35.59
N LEU A 287 -16.55 -1.30 34.51
CA LEU A 287 -17.64 -0.86 33.64
C LEU A 287 -18.00 -1.93 32.60
N PRO A 288 -19.28 -2.02 32.19
CA PRO A 288 -19.67 -2.88 31.08
C PRO A 288 -19.04 -2.39 29.78
N CYS A 289 -18.51 -3.33 28.97
CA CYS A 289 -18.00 -3.03 27.65
C CYS A 289 -19.15 -2.70 26.69
N LYS A 290 -19.42 -1.40 26.51
CA LYS A 290 -20.41 -0.88 25.57
C LYS A 290 -19.71 -0.27 24.36
N PRO A 291 -20.28 -0.41 23.15
CA PRO A 291 -19.78 0.30 21.98
C PRO A 291 -19.97 1.81 22.13
N ALA A 292 -19.20 2.57 21.36
CA ALA A 292 -19.37 4.00 21.20
C ALA A 292 -19.47 4.33 19.70
N PRO A 293 -20.07 5.47 19.32
CA PRO A 293 -20.24 5.81 17.93
C PRO A 293 -18.90 6.00 17.19
N THR A 294 -18.81 5.51 15.95
CA THR A 294 -17.76 5.94 15.02
C THR A 294 -18.03 7.38 14.57
N GLY A 295 -16.98 8.19 14.48
CA GLY A 295 -17.07 9.61 14.16
C GLY A 295 -17.58 9.90 12.75
N LEU A 296 -16.83 9.48 11.74
CA LEU A 296 -17.16 9.66 10.33
C LEU A 296 -17.17 8.31 9.60
N THR A 297 -18.33 7.90 9.08
CA THR A 297 -18.50 6.62 8.39
C THR A 297 -18.93 6.82 6.94
N PHE A 298 -18.26 6.14 6.02
CA PHE A 298 -18.68 5.97 4.64
C PHE A 298 -19.09 4.52 4.42
N SER A 299 -20.36 4.30 4.08
CA SER A 299 -20.92 2.97 3.87
C SER A 299 -21.51 2.84 2.48
N ASN A 300 -21.14 1.79 1.75
CA ASN A 300 -21.63 1.54 0.39
C ASN A 300 -21.42 2.74 -0.55
N CYS A 301 -20.30 3.45 -0.39
CA CYS A 301 -19.97 4.62 -1.19
C CYS A 301 -18.92 4.27 -2.26
N ASN A 302 -19.22 4.52 -3.54
CA ASN A 302 -18.30 4.20 -4.64
C ASN A 302 -17.86 5.44 -5.40
N ASN A 303 -16.65 5.38 -5.99
CA ASN A 303 -16.00 6.55 -6.59
C ASN A 303 -15.96 7.73 -5.60
N LEU A 304 -15.45 7.44 -4.40
CA LEU A 304 -15.45 8.33 -3.25
C LEU A 304 -14.11 9.05 -3.13
N VAL A 305 -14.14 10.35 -2.87
CA VAL A 305 -12.96 11.15 -2.51
C VAL A 305 -13.16 11.80 -1.15
N VAL A 306 -12.25 11.55 -0.21
CA VAL A 306 -12.20 12.20 1.10
C VAL A 306 -10.85 12.88 1.23
N ARG A 307 -10.82 14.21 1.32
CA ARG A 307 -9.53 14.91 1.27
C ARG A 307 -9.51 16.21 2.01
N ASP A 308 -8.33 16.66 2.43
CA ASP A 308 -8.15 17.98 3.04
C ASP A 308 -9.10 18.17 4.24
N LEU A 309 -9.01 17.32 5.27
CA LEU A 309 -9.88 17.40 6.46
C LEU A 309 -9.09 17.18 7.76
N HIS A 310 -9.55 17.84 8.82
CA HIS A 310 -9.16 17.54 10.19
C HIS A 310 -10.28 16.72 10.86
N VAL A 311 -10.00 15.50 11.29
CA VAL A 311 -10.94 14.67 12.07
C VAL A 311 -10.34 14.45 13.43
N LYS A 312 -11.06 14.78 14.50
CA LYS A 312 -10.51 14.70 15.84
C LYS A 312 -11.48 14.26 16.91
N ASP A 313 -10.91 13.65 17.94
CA ASP A 313 -11.56 13.38 19.22
C ASP A 313 -12.90 12.62 19.07
N CYS A 314 -13.04 11.74 18.09
CA CYS A 314 -14.22 10.87 17.95
C CYS A 314 -14.38 9.89 19.12
N GLN A 315 -15.62 9.46 19.33
CA GLN A 315 -16.06 8.68 20.50
C GLN A 315 -15.42 7.29 20.52
N GLN A 316 -15.30 6.68 19.34
CA GLN A 316 -14.53 5.47 19.06
C GLN A 316 -13.63 5.73 17.85
N MET A 317 -13.80 4.99 16.75
CA MET A 317 -13.03 5.14 15.52
C MET A 317 -13.25 6.53 14.90
N GLN A 318 -12.21 7.15 14.36
CA GLN A 318 -12.26 8.49 13.79
C GLN A 318 -12.90 8.47 12.39
N VAL A 319 -12.37 7.66 11.48
CA VAL A 319 -12.88 7.50 10.11
C VAL A 319 -13.04 6.03 9.76
N MET A 320 -14.20 5.64 9.22
CA MET A 320 -14.49 4.27 8.82
C MET A 320 -14.99 4.21 7.38
N PHE A 321 -14.43 3.26 6.61
CA PHE A 321 -14.89 2.90 5.27
C PHE A 321 -15.43 1.48 5.30
N VAL A 322 -16.67 1.30 4.83
CA VAL A 322 -17.40 0.05 4.85
C VAL A 322 -17.99 -0.22 3.49
N ASN A 323 -17.61 -1.35 2.87
CA ASN A 323 -18.20 -1.79 1.61
C ASN A 323 -18.11 -0.72 0.49
N CYS A 324 -16.98 -0.03 0.43
CA CYS A 324 -16.70 1.00 -0.57
C CYS A 324 -15.80 0.47 -1.69
N ASN A 325 -16.01 0.93 -2.92
CA ASN A 325 -15.15 0.61 -4.05
C ASN A 325 -14.64 1.88 -4.74
N THR A 326 -13.35 1.89 -5.11
CA THR A 326 -12.70 3.03 -5.76
C THR A 326 -12.75 4.26 -4.86
N VAL A 327 -11.84 4.27 -3.88
CA VAL A 327 -11.79 5.30 -2.83
C VAL A 327 -10.42 5.98 -2.83
N MET A 328 -10.42 7.32 -2.77
CA MET A 328 -9.22 8.11 -2.52
C MET A 328 -9.38 8.89 -1.22
N ALA A 329 -8.55 8.59 -0.22
CA ALA A 329 -8.50 9.28 1.06
C ALA A 329 -7.13 9.95 1.24
N PHE A 330 -7.03 11.28 1.19
CA PHE A 330 -5.71 11.92 1.23
C PHE A 330 -5.65 13.30 1.87
N ASN A 331 -4.46 13.69 2.36
CA ASN A 331 -4.27 14.94 3.09
C ASN A 331 -5.22 15.07 4.29
N LEU A 332 -5.32 13.99 5.07
CA LEU A 332 -6.11 13.95 6.29
C LEU A 332 -5.21 14.15 7.51
N THR A 333 -5.68 14.94 8.46
CA THR A 333 -5.11 15.01 9.81
C THR A 333 -6.11 14.38 10.77
N VAL A 334 -5.76 13.25 11.37
CA VAL A 334 -6.65 12.47 12.24
C VAL A 334 -6.04 12.40 13.64
N THR A 335 -6.70 12.95 14.65
CA THR A 335 -6.10 13.09 15.99
C THR A 335 -7.02 12.72 17.14
N ALA A 336 -6.51 11.96 18.10
CA ALA A 336 -7.09 11.76 19.43
C ALA A 336 -5.96 11.59 20.46
N PRO A 337 -6.22 11.74 21.78
CA PRO A 337 -5.21 11.48 22.81
C PRO A 337 -4.61 10.06 22.69
N GLY A 338 -3.32 9.90 22.99
CA GLY A 338 -2.65 8.60 22.89
C GLY A 338 -3.16 7.53 23.88
N ASP A 339 -3.95 7.94 24.87
CA ASP A 339 -4.60 7.10 25.86
C ASP A 339 -6.11 6.95 25.63
N SER A 340 -6.67 7.48 24.54
CA SER A 340 -8.09 7.31 24.22
C SER A 340 -8.40 5.90 23.72
N PRO A 341 -9.39 5.19 24.31
CA PRO A 341 -9.64 3.79 24.01
C PRO A 341 -10.32 3.60 22.65
N ASN A 342 -9.79 2.70 21.81
CA ASN A 342 -10.40 2.27 20.54
C ASN A 342 -10.65 3.41 19.54
N THR A 343 -9.76 4.39 19.54
CA THR A 343 -9.84 5.52 18.61
C THR A 343 -9.03 5.27 17.35
N ASP A 344 -9.30 4.17 16.64
CA ASP A 344 -8.63 3.87 15.37
C ASP A 344 -8.72 5.07 14.43
N GLY A 345 -7.63 5.43 13.75
CA GLY A 345 -7.57 6.57 12.85
C GLY A 345 -8.40 6.36 11.59
N ILE A 346 -7.96 5.43 10.74
CA ILE A 346 -8.72 5.02 9.55
C ILE A 346 -8.99 3.51 9.61
N HIS A 347 -10.26 3.15 9.70
CA HIS A 347 -10.73 1.77 9.68
C HIS A 347 -11.28 1.38 8.32
N VAL A 348 -10.76 0.31 7.71
CA VAL A 348 -11.13 -0.18 6.38
C VAL A 348 -11.67 -1.60 6.48
N THR A 349 -12.94 -1.79 6.11
CA THR A 349 -13.56 -3.12 6.06
C THR A 349 -14.37 -3.30 4.78
N ARG A 350 -14.26 -4.48 4.15
CA ARG A 350 -14.98 -4.83 2.92
C ARG A 350 -14.77 -3.84 1.77
N CYS A 351 -13.61 -3.18 1.70
CA CYS A 351 -13.36 -2.18 0.66
C CYS A 351 -12.46 -2.74 -0.46
N GLU A 352 -12.68 -2.29 -1.70
CA GLU A 352 -11.86 -2.67 -2.85
C GLU A 352 -11.34 -1.44 -3.60
N ASN A 353 -10.08 -1.48 -4.07
CA ASN A 353 -9.45 -0.40 -4.83
C ASN A 353 -9.41 0.92 -4.04
N MET A 354 -8.65 0.94 -2.94
CA MET A 354 -8.57 2.10 -2.05
C MET A 354 -7.15 2.63 -1.94
N ASP A 355 -6.99 3.93 -2.14
CA ASP A 355 -5.74 4.67 -1.95
C ASP A 355 -5.87 5.62 -0.75
N ILE A 356 -5.03 5.40 0.27
CA ILE A 356 -4.85 6.29 1.42
C ILE A 356 -3.50 6.96 1.28
N SER A 357 -3.42 8.30 1.28
CA SER A 357 -2.10 8.95 1.14
C SER A 357 -1.91 10.30 1.81
N ASN A 358 -0.65 10.63 2.11
CA ASN A 358 -0.24 11.96 2.59
C ASN A 358 -1.01 12.38 3.86
N SER A 359 -1.16 11.48 4.83
CA SER A 359 -1.99 11.72 6.01
C SER A 359 -1.17 11.61 7.29
N VAL A 360 -1.53 12.41 8.29
CA VAL A 360 -0.95 12.40 9.65
C VAL A 360 -2.01 11.90 10.60
N ILE A 361 -1.70 10.83 11.33
CA ILE A 361 -2.64 10.11 12.18
C ILE A 361 -1.99 9.84 13.53
N GLY A 362 -2.56 10.37 14.60
CA GLY A 362 -2.11 10.11 15.97
C GLY A 362 -3.31 9.89 16.88
N THR A 363 -3.46 8.70 17.44
CA THR A 363 -4.62 8.31 18.24
C THR A 363 -4.22 7.37 19.37
N GLY A 364 -5.18 6.89 20.17
CA GLY A 364 -4.93 5.86 21.19
C GLY A 364 -5.07 4.41 20.70
N ASP A 365 -5.29 4.16 19.40
CA ASP A 365 -5.38 2.81 18.84
C ASP A 365 -4.74 2.76 17.43
N ASP A 366 -5.14 1.82 16.57
CA ASP A 366 -4.55 1.62 15.25
C ASP A 366 -4.57 2.92 14.41
N CYS A 367 -3.43 3.28 13.82
CA CYS A 367 -3.31 4.39 12.87
C CYS A 367 -4.16 4.12 11.62
N ILE A 368 -3.97 2.94 11.03
CA ILE A 368 -4.83 2.39 9.99
C ILE A 368 -5.08 0.93 10.32
N SER A 369 -6.34 0.52 10.38
CA SER A 369 -6.73 -0.89 10.54
C SER A 369 -7.42 -1.39 9.27
N ILE A 370 -6.89 -2.44 8.65
CA ILE A 370 -7.45 -3.06 7.44
C ILE A 370 -7.94 -4.45 7.81
N VAL A 371 -9.25 -4.69 7.72
CA VAL A 371 -9.88 -5.93 8.18
C VAL A 371 -10.59 -6.66 7.05
N SER A 372 -11.21 -7.80 7.41
CA SER A 372 -11.83 -8.76 6.49
C SER A 372 -12.70 -8.14 5.39
N GLY A 373 -12.60 -8.74 4.20
CA GLY A 373 -13.26 -8.36 2.96
C GLY A 373 -12.54 -7.26 2.19
N SER A 374 -11.40 -6.77 2.69
CA SER A 374 -10.66 -5.67 2.05
C SER A 374 -9.63 -6.20 1.06
N ARG A 375 -9.56 -5.59 -0.12
CA ARG A 375 -8.65 -5.99 -1.20
C ARG A 375 -8.12 -4.80 -1.99
N ASN A 376 -6.88 -4.87 -2.45
CA ASN A 376 -6.26 -3.82 -3.26
C ASN A 376 -6.30 -2.46 -2.53
N VAL A 377 -5.68 -2.43 -1.35
CA VAL A 377 -5.59 -1.24 -0.49
C VAL A 377 -4.14 -0.78 -0.43
N THR A 378 -3.91 0.46 -0.86
CA THR A 378 -2.59 1.08 -0.81
C THR A 378 -2.58 2.22 0.23
N ALA A 379 -1.63 2.19 1.16
CA ALA A 379 -1.36 3.27 2.09
C ALA A 379 0.03 3.85 1.82
N THR A 380 0.11 5.13 1.47
CA THR A 380 1.35 5.75 0.98
C THR A 380 1.63 7.08 1.70
N ASP A 381 2.87 7.32 2.13
CA ASP A 381 3.24 8.61 2.77
C ASP A 381 2.38 8.90 4.02
N ILE A 382 2.27 7.91 4.92
CA ILE A 382 1.50 8.00 6.16
C ILE A 382 2.44 8.28 7.33
N THR A 383 2.10 9.28 8.15
CA THR A 383 2.77 9.52 9.43
C THR A 383 1.87 9.05 10.56
N CYS A 384 2.30 8.03 11.30
CA CYS A 384 1.59 7.46 12.44
C CYS A 384 2.30 7.84 13.75
N GLY A 385 1.57 8.24 14.77
CA GLY A 385 2.13 8.44 16.11
C GLY A 385 1.51 9.59 16.89
N PRO A 386 1.10 9.37 18.16
CA PRO A 386 1.08 8.09 18.89
C PRO A 386 0.01 7.11 18.36
N GLY A 387 -0.05 5.88 18.91
CA GLY A 387 -1.07 4.88 18.57
C GLY A 387 -0.52 3.46 18.39
N HIS A 388 -1.29 2.55 17.79
CA HIS A 388 -0.95 1.14 17.63
C HIS A 388 -0.33 0.76 16.27
N GLY A 389 -0.01 1.74 15.42
CA GLY A 389 0.60 1.52 14.11
C GLY A 389 -0.39 1.09 13.04
N ILE A 390 0.09 0.50 11.95
CA ILE A 390 -0.76 0.01 10.84
C ILE A 390 -0.99 -1.49 11.02
N SER A 391 -2.25 -1.88 11.16
CA SER A 391 -2.67 -3.23 11.51
C SER A 391 -3.51 -3.86 10.42
N ILE A 392 -3.13 -5.05 9.97
CA ILE A 392 -3.99 -5.95 9.21
C ILE A 392 -4.68 -6.88 10.21
N GLY A 393 -5.99 -6.72 10.34
CA GLY A 393 -6.81 -7.43 11.33
C GLY A 393 -7.26 -6.58 12.53
N SER A 394 -7.83 -7.19 13.56
CA SER A 394 -7.87 -8.64 13.78
C SER A 394 -8.74 -9.40 12.76
N LEU A 395 -8.26 -10.54 12.27
CA LEU A 395 -8.96 -11.40 11.32
C LEU A 395 -9.48 -12.68 11.98
N GLY A 396 -10.65 -13.16 11.58
CA GLY A 396 -11.19 -14.46 12.00
C GLY A 396 -11.80 -14.51 13.41
N ALA A 397 -12.18 -13.36 13.97
CA ALA A 397 -12.80 -13.31 15.31
C ALA A 397 -14.04 -14.22 15.40
N GLY A 398 -14.16 -14.96 16.51
CA GLY A 398 -15.31 -15.85 16.72
C GLY A 398 -15.40 -17.00 15.73
N HIS A 399 -14.25 -17.58 15.35
CA HIS A 399 -14.13 -18.67 14.36
C HIS A 399 -14.65 -18.29 12.96
N ALA A 400 -14.75 -16.99 12.68
CA ALA A 400 -15.22 -16.49 11.40
C ALA A 400 -14.17 -16.71 10.30
N GLU A 401 -14.67 -16.79 9.08
CA GLU A 401 -13.83 -16.72 7.89
C GLU A 401 -13.47 -15.26 7.59
N ALA A 402 -12.21 -15.01 7.26
CA ALA A 402 -11.70 -13.68 6.96
C ALA A 402 -10.73 -13.71 5.78
N HIS A 403 -10.90 -12.74 4.88
CA HIS A 403 -10.04 -12.59 3.70
C HIS A 403 -9.52 -11.16 3.60
N VAL A 404 -8.21 -11.01 3.46
CA VAL A 404 -7.54 -9.75 3.11
C VAL A 404 -6.48 -10.04 2.07
N SER A 405 -6.42 -9.27 0.99
CA SER A 405 -5.40 -9.49 -0.03
C SER A 405 -4.97 -8.22 -0.75
N ASP A 406 -3.80 -8.28 -1.39
CA ASP A 406 -3.28 -7.21 -2.25
C ASP A 406 -3.12 -5.89 -1.46
N ILE A 407 -2.39 -5.92 -0.35
CA ILE A 407 -2.17 -4.75 0.52
C ILE A 407 -0.78 -4.19 0.29
N PHE A 408 -0.68 -2.86 0.11
CA PHE A 408 0.61 -2.20 -0.05
C PHE A 408 0.74 -0.97 0.82
N VAL A 409 1.57 -1.06 1.86
CA VAL A 409 1.96 0.06 2.70
C VAL A 409 3.35 0.51 2.28
N ARG A 410 3.53 1.79 1.91
CA ARG A 410 4.84 2.32 1.55
C ARG A 410 5.11 3.72 2.05
N ARG A 411 6.39 4.03 2.31
CA ARG A 411 6.84 5.37 2.76
C ARG A 411 6.12 5.83 4.03
N ALA A 412 5.82 4.89 4.92
CA ALA A 412 5.21 5.19 6.20
C ALA A 412 6.28 5.57 7.24
N LYS A 413 5.93 6.46 8.16
CA LYS A 413 6.76 6.87 9.29
C LYS A 413 6.01 6.63 10.59
N PHE A 414 6.67 6.00 11.55
CA PHE A 414 6.09 5.69 12.85
C PHE A 414 6.85 6.42 13.95
N TYR A 415 6.14 7.12 14.82
CA TYR A 415 6.70 7.87 15.95
C TYR A 415 6.04 7.43 17.24
N GLU A 416 6.81 6.83 18.15
CA GLU A 416 6.38 6.49 19.51
C GLU A 416 5.09 5.66 19.57
N THR A 417 4.83 4.85 18.53
CA THR A 417 3.70 3.93 18.47
C THR A 417 4.00 2.66 19.25
N THR A 418 2.96 1.98 19.73
CA THR A 418 3.11 0.67 20.38
C THR A 418 3.47 -0.42 19.38
N ASN A 419 3.05 -0.30 18.12
CA ASN A 419 3.49 -1.19 17.04
C ASN A 419 3.84 -0.40 15.78
N GLY A 420 4.64 -0.97 14.90
CA GLY A 420 4.88 -0.44 13.56
C GLY A 420 3.87 -1.02 12.58
N VAL A 421 4.25 -2.10 11.91
CA VAL A 421 3.39 -2.87 11.01
C VAL A 421 3.03 -4.20 11.65
N ARG A 422 1.73 -4.51 11.69
CA ARG A 422 1.19 -5.66 12.42
C ARG A 422 0.20 -6.45 11.57
N ILE A 423 0.30 -7.78 11.61
CA ILE A 423 -0.75 -8.69 11.14
C ILE A 423 -1.27 -9.46 12.35
N LYS A 424 -2.59 -9.48 12.57
CA LYS A 424 -3.21 -10.06 13.77
C LYS A 424 -4.39 -10.95 13.38
N THR A 425 -4.35 -12.22 13.73
CA THR A 425 -5.42 -13.19 13.42
C THR A 425 -5.82 -13.95 14.69
N TRP A 426 -7.12 -14.18 14.85
CA TRP A 426 -7.67 -14.89 16.01
C TRP A 426 -7.42 -16.38 15.90
N GLN A 427 -7.12 -17.00 17.03
CA GLN A 427 -7.21 -18.45 17.20
C GLN A 427 -8.63 -18.93 16.85
N GLY A 428 -8.72 -20.06 16.16
CA GLY A 428 -9.98 -20.64 15.66
C GLY A 428 -10.48 -20.05 14.34
N GLY A 429 -9.88 -18.95 13.86
CA GLY A 429 -10.25 -18.28 12.60
C GLY A 429 -9.96 -19.11 11.35
N LYS A 430 -10.53 -18.67 10.21
CA LYS A 430 -10.36 -19.32 8.89
C LYS A 430 -10.17 -18.28 7.78
N GLY A 431 -9.72 -18.72 6.60
CA GLY A 431 -9.53 -17.86 5.43
C GLY A 431 -8.06 -17.48 5.23
N ASP A 432 -7.79 -16.32 4.63
CA ASP A 432 -6.43 -15.94 4.24
C ASP A 432 -6.12 -14.44 4.32
N ALA A 433 -4.85 -14.13 4.61
CA ALA A 433 -4.25 -12.80 4.53
C ALA A 433 -3.00 -12.90 3.65
N ARG A 434 -3.08 -12.47 2.38
CA ARG A 434 -2.03 -12.76 1.39
C ARG A 434 -1.64 -11.59 0.49
N ASN A 435 -0.44 -11.66 -0.08
CA ASN A 435 0.13 -10.63 -0.95
C ASN A 435 0.13 -9.25 -0.27
N ILE A 436 0.87 -9.16 0.83
CA ILE A 436 0.97 -7.98 1.67
C ILE A 436 2.39 -7.44 1.58
N LYS A 437 2.54 -6.14 1.33
CA LYS A 437 3.85 -5.49 1.19
C LYS A 437 3.96 -4.29 2.11
N PHE A 438 5.02 -4.27 2.91
CA PHE A 438 5.44 -3.16 3.75
C PHE A 438 6.80 -2.68 3.24
N GLN A 439 6.86 -1.49 2.61
CA GLN A 439 8.05 -1.03 1.90
C GLN A 439 8.48 0.39 2.29
N ASP A 440 9.78 0.65 2.38
CA ASP A 440 10.33 1.99 2.60
C ASP A 440 9.77 2.63 3.89
N ILE A 441 9.91 1.94 5.03
CA ILE A 441 9.31 2.38 6.30
C ILE A 441 10.37 2.90 7.26
N GLU A 442 10.09 4.04 7.90
CA GLU A 442 10.93 4.62 8.95
C GLU A 442 10.24 4.44 10.32
N MET A 443 11.00 3.98 11.32
CA MET A 443 10.50 3.77 12.68
C MET A 443 11.32 4.57 13.69
N HIS A 444 10.63 5.32 14.54
CA HIS A 444 11.25 6.14 15.57
C HIS A 444 10.66 5.79 16.92
N ASN A 445 11.44 5.06 17.72
CA ASN A 445 11.08 4.68 19.09
C ASN A 445 9.76 3.88 19.16
N VAL A 446 9.59 2.91 18.26
CA VAL A 446 8.38 2.08 18.15
C VAL A 446 8.49 0.86 19.07
N GLN A 447 7.52 0.59 19.93
CA GLN A 447 7.66 -0.49 20.92
C GLN A 447 7.80 -1.86 20.27
N ASN A 448 6.91 -2.23 19.35
CA ASN A 448 6.94 -3.49 18.60
C ASN A 448 6.92 -3.23 17.08
N PRO A 449 8.08 -2.98 16.45
CA PRO A 449 8.22 -2.58 15.04
C PRO A 449 7.47 -3.47 14.04
N ILE A 450 7.73 -4.78 14.04
CA ILE A 450 7.18 -5.72 13.06
C ILE A 450 6.55 -6.90 13.81
N ILE A 451 5.25 -7.13 13.60
CA ILE A 451 4.52 -8.22 14.26
C ILE A 451 3.69 -9.03 13.26
N ILE A 452 3.75 -10.35 13.37
CA ILE A 452 2.68 -11.27 12.98
C ILE A 452 2.26 -12.04 14.23
N ASP A 453 1.00 -11.94 14.61
CA ASP A 453 0.41 -12.68 15.73
C ASP A 453 -0.81 -13.45 15.22
N GLN A 454 -0.63 -14.75 14.95
CA GLN A 454 -1.72 -15.65 14.57
C GLN A 454 -2.40 -16.34 15.77
N ASN A 455 -1.90 -16.08 16.98
CA ASN A 455 -2.37 -16.64 18.24
C ASN A 455 -3.18 -15.63 19.05
N TYR A 456 -3.74 -14.61 18.38
CA TYR A 456 -4.44 -13.53 19.06
C TYR A 456 -5.68 -14.06 19.77
N CYS A 457 -5.82 -13.65 21.03
CA CYS A 457 -6.94 -14.00 21.88
C CYS A 457 -7.12 -12.92 22.95
N ASP A 458 -8.37 -12.60 23.30
CA ASP A 458 -8.65 -11.58 24.32
C ASP A 458 -8.53 -12.18 25.73
N ARG A 459 -7.29 -12.26 26.23
CA ARG A 459 -6.95 -12.76 27.58
C ARG A 459 -7.69 -12.05 28.70
N ARG A 460 -8.21 -10.83 28.48
CA ARG A 460 -8.98 -10.08 29.49
C ARG A 460 -10.41 -10.60 29.60
N ARG A 461 -10.95 -11.15 28.52
CA ARG A 461 -12.34 -11.59 28.43
C ARG A 461 -12.51 -13.10 28.43
N MET A 462 -11.48 -13.86 28.07
CA MET A 462 -11.57 -15.31 27.96
C MET A 462 -10.26 -16.04 28.28
N VAL A 463 -10.38 -17.32 28.62
CA VAL A 463 -9.24 -18.24 28.71
C VAL A 463 -8.83 -18.64 27.31
N CYS A 464 -7.64 -18.22 26.89
CA CYS A 464 -7.09 -18.59 25.59
C CYS A 464 -6.61 -20.03 25.61
N LYS A 465 -7.17 -20.86 24.72
CA LYS A 465 -6.67 -22.20 24.44
C LYS A 465 -6.04 -22.17 23.05
N GLN A 466 -4.93 -22.89 22.89
CA GLN A 466 -4.34 -23.08 21.56
C GLN A 466 -5.34 -23.86 20.68
N GLU A 467 -5.59 -23.34 19.48
CA GLU A 467 -6.50 -23.93 18.50
C GLU A 467 -5.78 -24.17 17.17
N GLU A 468 -6.17 -25.26 16.50
CA GLU A 468 -5.57 -25.80 15.26
C GLU A 468 -6.02 -25.07 13.98
N SER A 469 -6.89 -24.05 14.07
CA SER A 469 -7.35 -23.29 12.90
C SER A 469 -6.99 -21.83 13.09
N THR A 470 -6.33 -21.23 12.11
CA THR A 470 -6.16 -19.77 12.03
C THR A 470 -6.24 -19.33 10.58
N VAL A 471 -6.35 -18.02 10.38
CA VAL A 471 -6.27 -17.40 9.06
C VAL A 471 -4.88 -17.64 8.49
N GLN A 472 -4.76 -18.23 7.29
CA GLN A 472 -3.47 -18.46 6.64
C GLN A 472 -2.83 -17.11 6.30
N VAL A 473 -1.62 -16.86 6.79
CA VAL A 473 -0.83 -15.68 6.42
C VAL A 473 0.22 -16.12 5.42
N SER A 474 0.23 -15.52 4.22
CA SER A 474 1.20 -15.88 3.19
C SER A 474 1.63 -14.70 2.31
N ASP A 475 2.76 -14.85 1.63
CA ASP A 475 3.27 -13.87 0.66
C ASP A 475 3.39 -12.46 1.25
N VAL A 476 4.13 -12.34 2.36
CA VAL A 476 4.34 -11.06 3.06
C VAL A 476 5.77 -10.57 2.85
N LEU A 477 5.92 -9.40 2.23
CA LEU A 477 7.21 -8.75 2.02
C LEU A 477 7.37 -7.56 2.96
N TYR A 478 8.41 -7.60 3.79
CA TYR A 478 8.93 -6.46 4.53
C TYR A 478 10.22 -6.00 3.85
N GLN A 479 10.22 -4.81 3.26
CA GLN A 479 11.34 -4.33 2.44
C GLN A 479 11.78 -2.92 2.83
N ASN A 480 13.08 -2.72 3.00
CA ASN A 480 13.67 -1.40 3.30
C ASN A 480 13.01 -0.73 4.51
N ILE A 481 12.97 -1.44 5.65
CA ILE A 481 12.41 -0.94 6.91
C ILE A 481 13.56 -0.61 7.85
N LYS A 482 13.65 0.63 8.33
CA LYS A 482 14.76 1.10 9.16
C LYS A 482 14.29 1.92 10.34
N GLY A 483 15.00 1.84 11.46
CA GLY A 483 14.65 2.66 12.61
C GLY A 483 15.03 2.12 13.97
N THR A 484 14.35 2.63 14.98
CA THR A 484 14.57 2.25 16.38
C THR A 484 13.35 1.60 17.02
N SER A 485 13.61 0.51 17.76
CA SER A 485 12.62 -0.17 18.59
C SER A 485 12.73 0.29 20.05
N ALA A 486 11.63 0.67 20.68
CA ALA A 486 11.63 1.05 22.10
C ALA A 486 11.73 -0.15 23.05
N THR A 487 11.53 -1.38 22.56
CA THR A 487 11.69 -2.61 23.34
C THR A 487 12.72 -3.55 22.71
N GLN A 488 13.16 -4.56 23.46
CA GLN A 488 14.20 -5.48 23.00
C GLN A 488 13.75 -6.31 21.79
N VAL A 489 12.49 -6.75 21.75
CA VAL A 489 11.95 -7.56 20.64
C VAL A 489 11.46 -6.63 19.54
N ALA A 490 12.27 -6.47 18.50
CA ALA A 490 11.94 -5.61 17.37
C ALA A 490 11.08 -6.33 16.30
N ILE A 491 11.28 -7.64 16.15
CA ILE A 491 10.53 -8.47 15.19
C ILE A 491 9.89 -9.63 15.97
N MET A 492 8.59 -9.82 15.83
CA MET A 492 7.87 -10.94 16.42
C MET A 492 6.99 -11.61 15.37
N PHE A 493 7.32 -12.84 15.00
CA PHE A 493 6.48 -13.71 14.20
C PHE A 493 6.02 -14.86 15.08
N ASP A 494 4.79 -14.80 15.59
CA ASP A 494 4.17 -15.85 16.37
C ASP A 494 3.05 -16.50 15.54
N CYS A 495 3.47 -17.34 14.60
CA CYS A 495 2.58 -18.04 13.69
C CYS A 495 2.06 -19.35 14.30
N SER A 496 0.91 -19.83 13.83
CA SER A 496 0.30 -21.04 14.37
C SER A 496 1.10 -22.29 13.99
N GLN A 497 1.18 -23.28 14.88
CA GLN A 497 1.80 -24.57 14.56
C GLN A 497 1.04 -25.36 13.48
N SER A 498 -0.26 -25.12 13.37
CA SER A 498 -1.16 -25.81 12.44
C SER A 498 -1.20 -25.15 11.04
N HIS A 499 -0.88 -23.86 10.97
CA HIS A 499 -0.91 -23.03 9.78
C HIS A 499 0.27 -22.06 9.88
N GLU A 500 1.46 -22.56 9.54
CA GLU A 500 2.67 -21.76 9.53
C GLU A 500 2.52 -20.55 8.60
N CYS A 501 3.20 -19.45 8.90
CA CYS A 501 3.23 -18.32 7.97
C CYS A 501 4.11 -18.71 6.77
N GLU A 502 3.57 -18.61 5.56
CA GLU A 502 4.23 -19.07 4.33
C GLU A 502 4.85 -17.92 3.54
N ASN A 503 6.05 -18.11 2.98
CA ASN A 503 6.69 -17.14 2.11
C ASN A 503 6.77 -15.72 2.72
N ILE A 504 7.32 -15.62 3.93
CA ILE A 504 7.60 -14.34 4.57
C ILE A 504 9.01 -13.91 4.16
N ILE A 505 9.15 -12.67 3.68
CA ILE A 505 10.42 -12.14 3.19
C ILE A 505 10.80 -10.90 4.00
N LEU A 506 11.97 -10.95 4.64
CA LEU A 506 12.65 -9.79 5.20
C LEU A 506 13.75 -9.34 4.23
N GLN A 507 13.61 -8.16 3.64
CA GLN A 507 14.59 -7.58 2.73
C GLN A 507 15.07 -6.21 3.22
N ASP A 508 16.37 -6.07 3.48
CA ASP A 508 16.97 -4.79 3.89
C ASP A 508 16.26 -4.14 5.11
N VAL A 509 16.03 -4.96 6.16
CA VAL A 509 15.39 -4.54 7.42
C VAL A 509 16.44 -4.29 8.49
N GLU A 510 16.56 -3.05 8.98
CA GLU A 510 17.61 -2.62 9.92
C GLU A 510 16.97 -1.89 11.13
N LEU A 511 16.66 -2.64 12.19
CA LEU A 511 16.06 -2.18 13.44
C LEU A 511 17.04 -2.33 14.61
N GLN A 512 17.14 -1.30 15.44
CA GLN A 512 18.04 -1.27 16.58
C GLN A 512 17.40 -0.63 17.82
N LEU A 513 17.96 -0.85 19.00
CA LEU A 513 17.53 -0.14 20.20
C LEU A 513 18.04 1.32 20.20
N PRO A 514 17.30 2.27 20.82
CA PRO A 514 17.84 3.56 21.21
C PRO A 514 19.04 3.35 22.14
N GLN A 515 20.21 3.86 21.75
CA GLN A 515 21.48 3.81 22.47
C GLN A 515 22.25 2.46 22.40
N HIS A 516 23.58 2.56 22.21
CA HIS A 516 24.53 1.48 21.89
C HIS A 516 24.84 0.46 23.01
N ARG A 517 23.88 0.04 23.86
CA ARG A 517 24.18 -0.89 24.97
C ARG A 517 23.53 -2.27 24.87
N ALA A 518 22.59 -2.49 23.97
CA ALA A 518 22.00 -3.80 23.70
C ALA A 518 21.62 -3.94 22.23
N HIS A 519 21.53 -5.17 21.74
CA HIS A 519 21.06 -5.49 20.40
C HIS A 519 19.54 -5.68 20.43
N ALA A 520 18.86 -5.26 19.36
CA ALA A 520 17.48 -5.67 19.13
C ALA A 520 17.44 -7.18 18.87
N GLU A 521 16.30 -7.81 19.15
CA GLU A 521 16.06 -9.24 19.03
C GLU A 521 14.85 -9.51 18.13
N ALA A 522 14.82 -10.72 17.55
CA ALA A 522 13.68 -11.25 16.82
C ALA A 522 13.21 -12.55 17.48
N LEU A 523 11.89 -12.73 17.59
CA LEU A 523 11.25 -13.97 18.05
C LEU A 523 10.40 -14.52 16.90
N CYS A 524 10.69 -15.74 16.47
CA CYS A 524 10.10 -16.28 15.23
C CYS A 524 9.72 -17.75 15.44
N ASN A 525 8.42 -18.03 15.38
CA ASN A 525 7.82 -19.33 15.61
C ASN A 525 6.96 -19.69 14.38
N ASN A 526 7.12 -20.92 13.86
CA ASN A 526 6.31 -21.51 12.79
C ASN A 526 6.18 -20.60 11.54
N VAL A 527 7.33 -20.11 11.05
CA VAL A 527 7.37 -19.21 9.90
C VAL A 527 8.38 -19.69 8.87
N ASP A 528 7.93 -19.81 7.63
CA ASP A 528 8.79 -19.96 6.46
C ASP A 528 9.34 -18.58 6.07
N LEU A 529 10.61 -18.36 6.36
CA LEU A 529 11.25 -17.05 6.34
C LEU A 529 12.46 -17.00 5.43
N THR A 530 12.45 -16.05 4.51
CA THR A 530 13.59 -15.73 3.64
C THR A 530 14.19 -14.37 3.98
N HIS A 531 15.52 -14.32 4.11
CA HIS A 531 16.27 -13.09 4.36
C HIS A 531 17.03 -12.67 3.10
N ILE A 532 16.87 -11.40 2.69
CA ILE A 532 17.54 -10.82 1.52
C ILE A 532 18.25 -9.52 1.93
N GLY A 533 19.53 -9.39 1.58
CA GLY A 533 20.30 -8.19 1.90
C GLY A 533 20.63 -8.07 3.40
N ARG A 534 20.59 -6.85 3.95
CA ARG A 534 20.92 -6.63 5.37
C ARG A 534 19.68 -6.77 6.24
N VAL A 535 19.65 -7.78 7.11
CA VAL A 535 18.56 -7.98 8.07
C VAL A 535 19.13 -7.97 9.48
N THR A 536 18.61 -7.10 10.35
CA THR A 536 18.93 -7.01 11.77
C THR A 536 17.72 -6.44 12.51
N PRO A 537 17.22 -7.11 13.57
CA PRO A 537 17.67 -8.41 14.10
C PRO A 537 17.34 -9.59 13.20
N LEU A 538 18.06 -10.71 13.37
CA LEU A 538 17.80 -11.97 12.68
C LEU A 538 16.92 -12.87 13.54
N CYS A 539 15.96 -13.57 12.93
CA CYS A 539 15.28 -14.68 13.57
C CYS A 539 16.29 -15.77 13.95
N PRO A 540 16.20 -16.34 15.16
CA PRO A 540 17.00 -17.50 15.53
C PRO A 540 16.62 -18.70 14.65
N ASN A 541 17.62 -19.48 14.26
CA ASN A 541 17.44 -20.71 13.46
C ASN A 541 16.77 -21.84 14.23
#